data_AF-A0A919B584-F1
#
_entry.id   AF-A0A919B584-F1
#
_cell.length_a   1.000
_cell.length_b   1.000
_cell.length_c   1.000
_cell.angle_alpha   90.00
_cell.angle_beta   90.00
_cell.angle_gamma   90.00
#
_symmetry.space_group_name_H-M   'P 1'
#
loop_
_entity.id
_entity.type
_entity.pdbx_description
1 polymer ?
#
loop_
_entity_poly.entity_id
_entity_poly.type
_entity_poly.pdbx_seq_one_letter_code
_entity_poly.pdbx_strand_id
1 'polypeptide(L)'
;MSGRFVRCCAAALLAGGALAVPVPAAGAGAPPAAPPPGQPVSALLSRLRTLYREAEEATEDYRATGERLRSQEDRAEHLAEDAARARLALAAGREAAGAVAREQYRGACRPLPVGVEFLLSRDPRGALDRGHTLDRAARRRAATVRRLEQAERRAATLAARARGALNTRQTLAATRRRQRDTARERLGEVERVLASLTDAQLTAWRRLERGGRA
;
A
#
# COMPACT_ATOMS: atom_id res chain seq x y z
N MET A 1 -55.75 10.94 14.59
CA MET A 1 -54.94 10.99 15.83
C MET A 1 -53.47 10.99 15.45
N SER A 2 -52.84 12.15 15.60
CA SER A 2 -51.47 12.46 15.16
C SER A 2 -50.49 12.16 16.29
N GLY A 3 -49.61 11.18 16.10
CA GLY A 3 -48.47 10.90 16.99
C GLY A 3 -47.16 11.27 16.32
N ARG A 4 -46.63 12.44 16.67
CA ARG A 4 -45.34 12.99 16.21
C ARG A 4 -44.22 12.35 17.03
N PHE A 5 -43.25 11.68 16.39
CA PHE A 5 -41.97 11.35 17.01
C PHE A 5 -40.81 11.82 16.14
N VAL A 6 -40.34 13.01 16.52
CA VAL A 6 -38.94 13.46 16.64
C VAL A 6 -37.96 13.05 15.53
N ARG A 7 -37.75 14.00 14.62
CA ARG A 7 -36.54 14.15 13.78
C ARG A 7 -35.33 14.42 14.67
N CYS A 8 -34.34 13.53 14.67
CA CYS A 8 -32.98 13.85 15.12
C CYS A 8 -32.18 14.39 13.93
N CYS A 9 -32.17 15.72 13.79
CA CYS A 9 -31.23 16.44 12.94
C CYS A 9 -29.93 16.66 13.72
N ALA A 10 -28.87 15.92 13.39
CA ALA A 10 -27.51 16.27 13.81
C ALA A 10 -26.83 17.02 12.66
N ALA A 11 -27.03 18.34 12.62
CA ALA A 11 -26.23 19.25 11.82
C ALA A 11 -24.97 19.60 12.63
N ALA A 12 -23.82 19.05 12.27
CA ALA A 12 -22.52 19.48 12.77
C ALA A 12 -21.84 20.33 11.69
N LEU A 13 -22.09 21.63 11.74
CA LEU A 13 -21.25 22.66 11.12
C LEU A 13 -20.01 22.84 11.99
N LEU A 14 -18.84 22.42 11.51
CA LEU A 14 -17.56 22.86 12.05
C LEU A 14 -16.90 23.80 11.05
N ALA A 15 -16.91 25.07 11.44
CA ALA A 15 -16.25 26.18 10.78
C ALA A 15 -14.73 25.98 10.70
N GLY A 16 -14.13 26.64 9.72
CA GLY A 16 -12.74 26.51 9.36
C GLY A 16 -11.74 26.87 10.45
N GLY A 17 -10.60 26.19 10.36
CA GLY A 17 -9.36 26.53 11.04
C GLY A 17 -8.22 26.04 10.16
N ALA A 18 -7.78 26.87 9.21
CA ALA A 18 -6.50 26.69 8.53
C ALA A 18 -5.39 26.94 9.57
N LEU A 19 -5.05 25.92 10.34
CA LEU A 19 -3.86 25.93 11.18
C LEU A 19 -2.65 25.77 10.25
N ALA A 20 -2.14 26.92 9.79
CA ALA A 20 -0.78 27.03 9.31
C ALA A 20 0.14 26.63 10.48
N VAL A 21 0.63 25.39 10.45
CA VAL A 21 1.72 24.97 11.33
C VAL A 21 2.96 25.72 10.85
N PRO A 22 3.56 26.63 11.64
CA PRO A 22 4.88 27.12 11.33
C PRO A 22 5.83 25.92 11.45
N VAL A 23 6.34 25.44 10.32
CA VAL A 23 7.47 24.52 10.29
C VAL A 23 8.63 25.25 10.97
N PRO A 24 9.17 24.78 12.11
CA PRO A 24 10.36 25.39 12.66
C PRO A 24 11.48 25.16 11.64
N ALA A 25 11.98 26.27 11.07
CA ALA A 25 13.25 26.29 10.38
C ALA A 25 14.37 26.05 11.41
N ALA A 26 14.52 24.80 11.83
CA ALA A 26 15.71 24.34 12.53
C ALA A 26 16.85 24.22 11.51
N GLY A 27 17.45 25.36 11.21
CA GLY A 27 18.64 25.51 10.39
C GLY A 27 19.70 26.34 11.13
N ALA A 28 19.87 26.12 12.44
CA ALA A 28 21.02 26.63 13.18
C ALA A 28 22.19 25.64 12.99
N GLY A 29 22.71 25.58 11.76
CA GLY A 29 24.03 25.00 11.46
C GLY A 29 25.04 26.14 11.37
N ALA A 30 26.22 25.93 11.94
CA ALA A 30 27.37 26.85 12.01
C ALA A 30 27.59 27.71 10.74
N PRO A 31 28.21 28.91 10.86
CA PRO A 31 28.56 29.73 9.71
C PRO A 31 29.31 28.87 8.67
N PRO A 32 28.83 28.80 7.42
CA PRO A 32 29.26 27.80 6.46
C PRO A 32 30.73 28.00 6.08
N ALA A 33 31.51 26.92 6.11
CA ALA A 33 32.90 26.92 5.73
C ALA A 33 33.05 27.28 4.24
N ALA A 34 33.56 28.49 3.98
CA ALA A 34 33.98 28.91 2.66
C ALA A 34 35.13 27.99 2.16
N PRO A 35 35.21 27.69 0.86
CA PRO A 35 36.38 27.03 0.30
C PRO A 35 37.65 27.81 0.67
N PRO A 36 38.76 27.11 0.95
CA PRO A 36 39.99 27.74 1.40
C PRO A 36 40.47 28.77 0.37
N PRO A 37 40.94 29.95 0.80
CA PRO A 37 41.45 30.96 -0.09
C PRO A 37 42.62 30.38 -0.90
N GLY A 38 42.53 30.46 -2.24
CA GLY A 38 43.59 30.01 -3.16
C GLY A 38 43.29 28.77 -4.01
N GLN A 39 42.08 28.18 -3.99
CA GLN A 39 41.75 27.10 -4.93
C GLN A 39 41.79 27.57 -6.40
N PRO A 40 42.43 26.81 -7.32
CA PRO A 40 42.46 27.15 -8.73
C PRO A 40 41.06 27.03 -9.35
N VAL A 41 40.75 27.93 -10.29
CA VAL A 41 39.44 27.99 -10.97
C VAL A 41 39.08 26.67 -11.68
N SER A 42 40.09 25.93 -12.17
CA SER A 42 39.91 24.60 -12.77
C SER A 42 39.39 23.55 -11.78
N ALA A 43 39.80 23.61 -10.51
CA ALA A 43 39.29 22.73 -9.46
C ALA A 43 37.85 23.09 -9.08
N LEU A 44 37.52 24.38 -9.01
CA LEU A 44 36.15 24.86 -8.77
C LEU A 44 35.19 24.43 -9.88
N LEU A 45 35.60 24.57 -11.15
CA LEU A 45 34.85 24.10 -12.32
C LEU A 45 34.61 22.58 -12.28
N SER A 46 35.66 21.82 -11.98
CA SER A 46 35.56 20.36 -11.85
C SER A 46 34.58 19.97 -10.74
N ARG A 47 34.64 20.64 -9.58
CA ARG A 47 33.71 20.44 -8.47
C ARG A 47 32.26 20.75 -8.85
N LEU A 48 32.02 21.90 -9.49
CA LEU A 48 30.69 22.29 -9.97
C LEU A 48 30.12 21.26 -10.95
N ARG A 49 30.92 20.82 -11.92
CA ARG A 49 30.49 19.79 -12.89
C ARG A 49 30.12 18.48 -12.21
N THR A 50 30.88 18.07 -11.19
CA THR A 50 30.56 16.88 -10.39
C THR A 50 29.26 17.06 -9.62
N LEU A 51 29.07 18.19 -8.92
CA LEU A 51 27.84 18.45 -8.17
C LEU A 51 26.59 18.48 -9.06
N TYR A 52 26.67 19.08 -10.25
CA TYR A 52 25.57 19.08 -11.21
C TYR A 52 25.22 17.66 -11.67
N ARG A 53 26.23 16.84 -11.98
CA ARG A 53 26.02 15.45 -12.38
C ARG A 53 25.41 14.61 -11.26
N GLU A 54 25.89 14.78 -10.01
CA GLU A 54 25.30 14.09 -8.85
C GLU A 54 23.84 14.53 -8.60
N ALA A 55 23.53 15.82 -8.79
CA ALA A 55 22.16 16.32 -8.68
C ALA A 55 21.26 15.78 -9.79
N GLU A 56 21.77 15.68 -11.02
CA GLU A 56 21.08 15.10 -12.17
C GLU A 56 20.77 13.62 -11.93
N GLU A 57 21.77 12.82 -11.55
CA GLU A 57 21.62 11.41 -11.21
C GLU A 57 20.57 11.20 -10.10
N ALA A 58 20.65 11.96 -9.00
CA ALA A 58 19.66 11.88 -7.93
C ALA A 58 18.23 12.26 -8.39
N THR A 59 18.11 13.16 -9.37
CA THR A 59 16.82 13.58 -9.93
C THR A 59 16.26 12.52 -10.89
N GLU A 60 17.10 11.88 -11.70
CA GLU A 60 16.72 10.75 -12.54
C GLU A 60 16.22 9.57 -11.69
N ASP A 61 16.97 9.23 -10.66
CA ASP A 61 16.61 8.22 -9.66
C ASP A 61 15.28 8.53 -8.96
N TYR A 62 15.07 9.80 -8.59
CA TYR A 62 13.81 10.29 -8.03
C TYR A 62 12.64 10.08 -8.98
N ARG A 63 12.83 10.37 -10.28
CA ARG A 63 11.79 10.18 -11.31
C ARG A 63 11.50 8.70 -11.52
N ALA A 64 12.53 7.87 -11.68
CA ALA A 64 12.41 6.43 -11.84
C ALA A 64 11.70 5.78 -10.63
N THR A 65 12.05 6.19 -9.41
CA THR A 65 11.37 5.72 -8.19
C THR A 65 9.92 6.22 -8.13
N GLY A 66 9.66 7.43 -8.63
CA GLY A 66 8.29 7.95 -8.78
C GLY A 66 7.42 7.13 -9.74
N GLU A 67 7.98 6.64 -10.85
CA GLU A 67 7.28 5.73 -11.76
C GLU A 67 6.98 4.38 -11.12
N ARG A 68 7.97 3.79 -10.44
CA ARG A 68 7.78 2.54 -9.69
C ARG A 68 6.73 2.69 -8.59
N LEU A 69 6.71 3.83 -7.90
CA LEU A 69 5.73 4.12 -6.87
C LEU A 69 4.31 4.19 -7.44
N ARG A 70 4.10 4.86 -8.58
CA ARG A 70 2.80 4.92 -9.27
C ARG A 70 2.30 3.52 -9.65
N SER A 71 3.14 2.72 -10.31
CA SER A 71 2.77 1.34 -10.65
C SER A 71 2.45 0.49 -9.42
N GLN A 72 3.14 0.74 -8.30
CA GLN A 72 2.89 0.03 -7.05
C GLN A 72 1.59 0.49 -6.36
N GLU A 73 1.21 1.76 -6.52
CA GLU A 73 -0.07 2.31 -6.03
C GLU A 73 -1.25 1.59 -6.72
N ASP A 74 -1.22 1.49 -8.05
CA ASP A 74 -2.26 0.79 -8.82
C ASP A 74 -2.38 -0.69 -8.40
N ARG A 75 -1.24 -1.38 -8.23
CA ARG A 75 -1.22 -2.77 -7.75
C ARG A 75 -1.77 -2.90 -6.33
N ALA A 76 -1.45 -1.95 -5.44
CA ALA A 76 -1.93 -1.97 -4.07
C ALA A 76 -3.45 -1.74 -4.01
N GLU A 77 -3.99 -0.86 -4.86
CA GLU A 77 -5.42 -0.63 -4.99
C GLU A 77 -6.15 -1.90 -5.45
N HIS A 78 -5.70 -2.53 -6.53
CA HIS A 78 -6.28 -3.79 -7.01
C HIS A 78 -6.23 -4.91 -5.95
N LEU A 79 -5.12 -5.03 -5.21
CA LEU A 79 -5.01 -6.00 -4.13
C LEU A 79 -5.93 -5.69 -2.96
N ALA A 80 -6.15 -4.41 -2.66
CA ALA A 80 -7.07 -3.98 -1.61
C ALA A 80 -8.52 -4.33 -1.97
N GLU A 81 -8.92 -4.09 -3.21
CA GLU A 81 -10.24 -4.50 -3.72
C GLU A 81 -10.42 -6.02 -3.69
N ASP A 82 -9.43 -6.78 -4.17
CA ASP A 82 -9.47 -8.24 -4.15
C ASP A 82 -9.57 -8.77 -2.72
N ALA A 83 -8.81 -8.19 -1.79
CA ALA A 83 -8.89 -8.54 -0.38
C ALA A 83 -10.27 -8.23 0.22
N ALA A 84 -10.90 -7.11 -0.17
CA ALA A 84 -12.26 -6.78 0.24
C ALA A 84 -13.27 -7.81 -0.29
N ARG A 85 -13.22 -8.15 -1.59
CA ARG A 85 -14.06 -9.20 -2.19
C ARG A 85 -13.86 -10.56 -1.51
N ALA A 86 -12.62 -10.92 -1.20
CA ALA A 86 -12.32 -12.18 -0.52
C ALA A 86 -12.85 -12.21 0.92
N ARG A 87 -12.81 -11.08 1.64
CA ARG A 87 -13.42 -10.97 2.99
C ARG A 87 -14.93 -11.16 2.94
N LEU A 88 -15.62 -10.60 1.95
CA LEU A 88 -17.05 -10.81 1.76
C LEU A 88 -17.38 -12.28 1.47
N ALA A 89 -16.62 -12.92 0.57
CA ALA A 89 -16.78 -14.34 0.27
C ALA A 89 -16.54 -15.22 1.52
N LEU A 90 -15.57 -14.86 2.35
CA LEU A 90 -15.30 -15.54 3.61
C LEU A 90 -16.46 -15.38 4.60
N ALA A 91 -17.01 -14.17 4.75
CA ALA A 91 -18.17 -13.93 5.61
C ALA A 91 -19.38 -14.79 5.17
N ALA A 92 -19.70 -14.79 3.87
CA ALA A 92 -20.76 -15.62 3.31
C ALA A 92 -20.50 -17.12 3.52
N GLY A 93 -19.25 -17.57 3.37
CA GLY A 93 -18.85 -18.94 3.66
C GLY A 93 -19.06 -19.34 5.12
N ARG A 94 -18.75 -18.43 6.06
CA ARG A 94 -18.96 -18.64 7.50
C ARG A 94 -20.44 -18.71 7.86
N GLU A 95 -21.26 -17.86 7.26
CA GLU A 95 -22.72 -17.91 7.43
C GLU A 95 -23.30 -19.24 6.95
N ALA A 96 -22.89 -19.70 5.76
CA ALA A 96 -23.33 -20.97 5.20
C ALA A 96 -22.87 -22.17 6.05
N ALA A 97 -21.61 -22.18 6.51
CA ALA A 97 -21.12 -23.22 7.42
C ALA A 97 -21.85 -23.18 8.77
N GLY A 98 -22.14 -22.00 9.30
CA GLY A 98 -22.94 -21.83 10.52
C GLY A 98 -24.36 -22.34 10.38
N ALA A 99 -24.99 -22.20 9.20
CA ALA A 99 -26.28 -22.80 8.91
C ALA A 99 -26.22 -24.33 8.95
N VAL A 100 -25.21 -24.93 8.31
CA VAL A 100 -24.96 -26.38 8.38
C VAL A 100 -24.74 -26.84 9.82
N ALA A 101 -23.95 -26.11 10.62
CA ALA A 101 -23.71 -26.45 12.01
C ALA A 101 -25.00 -26.40 12.86
N ARG A 102 -25.86 -25.41 12.65
CA ARG A 102 -27.17 -25.32 13.31
C ARG A 102 -28.12 -26.45 12.91
N GLU A 103 -28.11 -26.87 11.64
CA GLU A 103 -28.87 -28.05 11.21
C GLU A 103 -28.38 -29.32 11.94
N GLN A 104 -27.07 -29.51 12.07
CA GLN A 104 -26.51 -30.65 12.81
C GLN A 104 -26.90 -30.61 14.28
N TYR A 105 -26.83 -29.43 14.91
CA TYR A 105 -27.16 -29.26 16.32
C TYR A 105 -28.66 -29.51 16.60
N ARG A 106 -29.55 -29.00 15.73
CA ARG A 106 -31.00 -29.20 15.85
C ARG A 106 -31.45 -30.61 15.43
N GLY A 107 -30.72 -31.25 14.52
CA GLY A 107 -31.06 -32.55 13.94
C GLY A 107 -30.55 -33.77 14.71
N ALA A 108 -30.27 -33.65 16.01
CA ALA A 108 -29.63 -34.70 16.81
C ALA A 108 -30.44 -36.00 17.01
N CYS A 109 -31.58 -36.20 16.35
CA CYS A 109 -32.15 -37.53 16.13
C CYS A 109 -31.52 -38.15 14.88
N ARG A 110 -30.40 -38.85 15.04
CA ARG A 110 -29.71 -39.52 13.94
C ARG A 110 -30.56 -40.68 13.41
N PRO A 111 -30.91 -40.72 12.10
CA PRO A 111 -31.56 -41.87 11.49
C PRO A 111 -30.65 -43.12 11.51
N LEU A 112 -31.25 -44.31 11.53
CA LEU A 112 -30.54 -45.57 11.35
C LEU A 112 -29.75 -45.57 10.03
N PRO A 113 -28.61 -46.27 9.93
CA PRO A 113 -27.88 -46.41 8.66
C PRO A 113 -28.78 -46.98 7.56
N VAL A 114 -28.71 -46.45 6.34
CA VAL A 114 -29.60 -46.80 5.21
C VAL A 114 -29.67 -48.31 4.95
N GLY A 115 -28.56 -49.04 5.10
CA GLY A 115 -28.55 -50.50 4.95
C GLY A 115 -29.30 -51.25 6.06
N VAL A 116 -29.27 -50.73 7.29
CA VAL A 116 -30.02 -51.27 8.43
C VAL A 116 -31.50 -50.91 8.30
N GLU A 117 -31.81 -49.68 7.87
CA GLU A 117 -33.17 -49.25 7.58
C GLU A 117 -33.76 -50.06 6.41
N PHE A 118 -33.00 -50.34 5.35
CA PHE A 118 -33.45 -51.17 4.22
C PHE A 118 -33.82 -52.59 4.64
N LEU A 119 -33.01 -53.24 5.48
CA LEU A 119 -33.27 -54.59 5.98
C LEU A 119 -34.46 -54.67 6.95
N LEU A 120 -34.77 -53.58 7.65
CA LEU A 120 -35.83 -53.52 8.66
C LEU A 120 -37.11 -52.81 8.16
N SER A 121 -37.07 -52.19 6.98
CA SER A 121 -38.15 -51.37 6.43
C SER A 121 -39.23 -52.23 5.77
N ARG A 122 -40.50 -51.86 6.00
CA ARG A 122 -41.65 -52.39 5.25
C ARG A 122 -41.70 -51.89 3.80
N ASP A 123 -40.98 -50.81 3.50
CA ASP A 123 -40.84 -50.21 2.17
C ASP A 123 -39.35 -50.04 1.81
N PRO A 124 -38.74 -51.03 1.15
CA PRO A 124 -37.32 -51.00 0.81
C PRO A 124 -36.98 -49.96 -0.28
N ARG A 125 -37.91 -49.63 -1.17
CA ARG A 125 -37.70 -48.59 -2.21
C ARG A 125 -37.63 -47.20 -1.56
N GLY A 126 -38.56 -46.89 -0.67
CA GLY A 126 -38.54 -45.63 0.08
C GLY A 126 -37.29 -45.44 0.96
N ALA A 127 -36.69 -46.53 1.46
CA ALA A 127 -35.43 -46.47 2.21
C ALA A 127 -34.23 -46.07 1.32
N LEU A 128 -34.16 -46.59 0.08
CA LEU A 128 -33.11 -46.24 -0.89
C LEU A 128 -33.22 -44.78 -1.35
N ASP A 129 -34.43 -44.29 -1.62
CA ASP A 129 -34.65 -42.89 -2.01
C ASP A 129 -34.23 -41.91 -0.91
N ARG A 130 -34.57 -42.21 0.35
CA ARG A 130 -34.06 -41.45 1.51
C ARG A 130 -32.54 -41.45 1.56
N GLY A 131 -31.90 -42.60 1.32
CA GLY A 131 -30.45 -42.72 1.23
C GLY A 131 -29.83 -41.78 0.18
N HIS A 132 -30.39 -41.72 -1.03
CA HIS A 132 -29.93 -40.80 -2.07
C HIS A 132 -30.11 -39.32 -1.71
N THR A 133 -31.19 -38.96 -1.00
CA THR A 133 -31.37 -37.58 -0.51
C THR A 133 -30.36 -37.21 0.58
N LEU A 134 -30.06 -38.15 1.48
CA LEU A 134 -29.06 -38.00 2.54
C LEU A 134 -27.65 -37.85 1.97
N ASP A 135 -27.26 -38.67 0.98
CA ASP A 135 -25.95 -38.55 0.33
C ASP A 135 -25.81 -37.19 -0.38
N ARG A 136 -26.85 -36.75 -1.11
CA ARG A 136 -26.85 -35.40 -1.73
C ARG A 136 -26.73 -34.29 -0.70
N ALA A 137 -27.38 -34.41 0.46
CA ALA A 137 -27.25 -33.45 1.56
C ALA A 137 -25.83 -33.47 2.15
N ALA A 138 -25.26 -34.65 2.38
CA ALA A 138 -23.89 -34.81 2.88
C ALA A 138 -22.86 -34.19 1.92
N ARG A 139 -22.98 -34.45 0.61
CA ARG A 139 -22.13 -33.83 -0.43
C ARG A 139 -22.23 -32.31 -0.44
N ARG A 140 -23.45 -31.75 -0.28
CA ARG A 140 -23.67 -30.29 -0.20
C ARG A 140 -23.02 -29.67 1.04
N ARG A 141 -23.09 -30.35 2.18
CA ARG A 141 -22.43 -29.92 3.42
C ARG A 141 -20.91 -29.94 3.26
N ALA A 142 -20.35 -31.04 2.74
CA ALA A 142 -18.91 -31.14 2.46
C ALA A 142 -18.45 -30.06 1.46
N ALA A 143 -19.23 -29.77 0.42
CA ALA A 143 -18.92 -28.69 -0.52
C ALA A 143 -18.96 -27.30 0.13
N THR A 144 -19.81 -27.09 1.14
CA THR A 144 -19.89 -25.83 1.89
C THR A 144 -18.64 -25.63 2.76
N VAL A 145 -18.20 -26.67 3.47
CA VAL A 145 -16.95 -26.64 4.25
C VAL A 145 -15.75 -26.36 3.33
N ARG A 146 -15.63 -27.10 2.21
CA ARG A 146 -14.54 -26.87 1.25
C ARG A 146 -14.51 -25.44 0.68
N ARG A 147 -15.67 -24.86 0.39
CA ARG A 147 -15.77 -23.47 -0.08
C ARG A 147 -15.33 -22.47 0.99
N LEU A 148 -15.70 -22.69 2.25
CA LEU A 148 -15.25 -21.87 3.38
C LEU A 148 -13.72 -21.92 3.50
N GLU A 149 -13.13 -23.12 3.54
CA GLU A 149 -11.68 -23.27 3.64
C GLU A 149 -10.93 -22.59 2.48
N GLN A 150 -11.46 -22.69 1.26
CA GLN A 150 -10.89 -22.01 0.10
C GLN A 150 -11.00 -20.48 0.23
N ALA A 151 -12.13 -19.97 0.73
CA ALA A 151 -12.31 -18.55 0.99
C ALA A 151 -11.35 -18.05 2.08
N GLU A 152 -11.12 -18.83 3.14
CA GLU A 152 -10.16 -18.51 4.20
C GLU A 152 -8.74 -18.40 3.66
N ARG A 153 -8.28 -19.42 2.90
CA ARG A 153 -6.96 -19.41 2.27
C ARG A 153 -6.81 -18.20 1.35
N ARG A 154 -7.80 -17.96 0.48
CA ARG A 154 -7.76 -16.83 -0.47
C ARG A 154 -7.73 -15.48 0.25
N ALA A 155 -8.55 -15.28 1.27
CA ALA A 155 -8.58 -14.05 2.06
C ALA A 155 -7.24 -13.81 2.79
N ALA A 156 -6.66 -14.86 3.37
CA ALA A 156 -5.35 -14.79 4.02
C ALA A 156 -4.23 -14.42 3.04
N THR A 157 -4.17 -15.08 1.88
CA THR A 157 -3.18 -14.78 0.83
C THR A 157 -3.30 -13.34 0.33
N LEU A 158 -4.51 -12.88 0.04
CA LEU A 158 -4.72 -11.51 -0.46
C LEU A 158 -4.43 -10.47 0.61
N ALA A 159 -4.78 -10.72 1.87
CA ALA A 159 -4.42 -9.83 2.98
C ALA A 159 -2.89 -9.73 3.14
N ALA A 160 -2.16 -10.84 3.02
CA ALA A 160 -0.70 -10.84 3.08
C ALA A 160 -0.08 -10.06 1.91
N ARG A 161 -0.59 -10.28 0.68
CA ARG A 161 -0.13 -9.54 -0.52
C ARG A 161 -0.42 -8.04 -0.41
N ALA A 162 -1.60 -7.66 0.05
CA ALA A 162 -1.96 -6.25 0.25
C ALA A 162 -1.05 -5.57 1.28
N ARG A 163 -0.73 -6.24 2.40
CA ARG A 163 0.25 -5.74 3.38
C ARG A 163 1.66 -5.60 2.78
N GLY A 164 2.11 -6.62 2.04
CA GLY A 164 3.39 -6.56 1.34
C GLY A 164 3.46 -5.39 0.35
N ALA A 165 2.40 -5.18 -0.41
CA ALA A 165 2.31 -4.07 -1.37
C ALA A 165 2.38 -2.70 -0.68
N LEU A 166 1.70 -2.55 0.47
CA LEU A 166 1.77 -1.34 1.28
C LEU A 166 3.19 -1.09 1.82
N ASN A 167 3.87 -2.12 2.30
CA ASN A 167 5.25 -2.00 2.78
C ASN A 167 6.18 -1.57 1.64
N THR A 168 6.07 -2.17 0.46
CA THR A 168 6.85 -1.76 -0.72
C THR A 168 6.59 -0.29 -1.08
N ARG A 169 5.33 0.15 -1.05
CA ARG A 169 4.96 1.55 -1.30
C ARG A 169 5.62 2.49 -0.29
N GLN A 170 5.61 2.15 0.99
CA GLN A 170 6.27 2.95 2.04
C GLN A 170 7.78 3.03 1.83
N THR A 171 8.43 1.92 1.50
CA THR A 171 9.86 1.88 1.19
C THR A 171 10.19 2.75 -0.03
N LEU A 172 9.44 2.62 -1.12
CA LEU A 172 9.63 3.44 -2.33
C LEU A 172 9.42 4.94 -2.03
N ALA A 173 8.41 5.29 -1.23
CA ALA A 173 8.18 6.68 -0.82
C ALA A 173 9.33 7.23 0.03
N ALA A 174 9.89 6.43 0.93
CA ALA A 174 11.06 6.81 1.73
C ALA A 174 12.31 6.99 0.85
N THR A 175 12.58 6.05 -0.06
CA THR A 175 13.69 6.15 -1.03
C THR A 175 13.55 7.41 -1.90
N ARG A 176 12.35 7.66 -2.43
CA ARG A 176 12.07 8.85 -3.24
C ARG A 176 12.30 10.14 -2.46
N ARG A 177 11.95 10.18 -1.16
CA ARG A 177 12.26 11.35 -0.30
C ARG A 177 13.77 11.56 -0.16
N ARG A 178 14.53 10.49 0.10
CA ARG A 178 15.99 10.56 0.21
C ARG A 178 16.64 11.07 -1.07
N GLN A 179 16.27 10.54 -2.24
CA GLN A 179 16.79 10.99 -3.54
C GLN A 179 16.51 12.47 -3.79
N ARG A 180 15.30 12.94 -3.47
CA ARG A 180 14.96 14.37 -3.54
C ARG A 180 15.82 15.22 -2.61
N ASP A 181 16.04 14.75 -1.40
CA ASP A 181 16.82 15.49 -0.40
C ASP A 181 18.30 15.54 -0.81
N THR A 182 18.84 14.45 -1.36
CA THR A 182 20.17 14.41 -1.98
C THR A 182 20.28 15.40 -3.14
N ALA A 183 19.33 15.42 -4.07
CA ALA A 183 19.36 16.38 -5.18
C ALA A 183 19.39 17.84 -4.68
N ARG A 184 18.60 18.15 -3.65
CA ARG A 184 18.58 19.49 -3.03
C ARG A 184 19.88 19.82 -2.31
N GLU A 185 20.46 18.86 -1.62
CA GLU A 185 21.76 19.04 -0.96
C GLU A 185 22.86 19.39 -1.96
N ARG A 186 22.92 18.66 -3.09
CA ARG A 186 23.89 18.94 -4.16
C ARG A 186 23.67 20.29 -4.82
N LEU A 187 22.43 20.69 -5.06
CA LEU A 187 22.12 22.04 -5.56
C LEU A 187 22.49 23.13 -4.54
N GLY A 188 22.26 22.90 -3.24
CA GLY A 188 22.71 23.81 -2.18
C GLY A 188 24.25 23.88 -2.06
N GLU A 189 24.97 22.80 -2.37
CA GLU A 189 26.43 22.84 -2.53
C GLU A 189 26.85 23.71 -3.70
N VAL A 190 26.16 23.63 -4.85
CA VAL A 190 26.42 24.50 -6.02
C VAL A 190 26.24 25.96 -5.64
N GLU A 191 25.12 26.31 -4.99
CA GLU A 191 24.86 27.67 -4.52
C GLU A 191 25.95 28.18 -3.57
N ARG A 192 26.42 27.33 -2.64
CA ARG A 192 27.52 27.68 -1.73
C ARG A 192 28.83 27.92 -2.45
N VAL A 193 29.18 27.08 -3.43
CA VAL A 193 30.39 27.28 -4.24
C VAL A 193 30.31 28.60 -5.00
N LEU A 194 29.16 28.89 -5.62
CA LEU A 194 28.95 30.13 -6.37
C LEU A 194 29.01 31.38 -5.46
N ALA A 195 28.39 31.33 -4.28
CA ALA A 195 28.39 32.43 -3.32
C ALA A 195 29.78 32.70 -2.73
N SER A 196 30.69 31.72 -2.77
CA SER A 196 32.05 31.85 -2.25
C SER A 196 33.09 32.35 -3.26
N LEU A 197 32.69 32.57 -4.53
CA LEU A 197 33.61 33.03 -5.57
C LEU A 197 34.04 34.49 -5.33
N THR A 198 35.35 34.72 -5.39
CA THR A 198 35.94 36.07 -5.37
C THR A 198 35.91 36.73 -6.76
N ASP A 199 36.00 38.06 -6.82
CA ASP A 199 36.07 38.81 -8.10
C ASP A 199 37.23 38.37 -9.01
N ALA A 200 38.37 38.03 -8.40
CA ALA A 200 39.53 37.50 -9.11
C ALA A 200 39.24 36.14 -9.76
N GLN A 201 38.55 35.25 -9.05
CA GLN A 201 38.12 33.95 -9.56
C GLN A 201 37.03 34.07 -10.63
N LEU A 202 36.07 34.99 -10.47
CA LEU A 202 35.06 35.32 -11.49
C LEU A 202 35.71 35.83 -12.79
N THR A 203 36.72 36.68 -12.68
CA THR A 203 37.43 37.23 -13.85
C THR A 203 38.24 36.15 -14.58
N ALA A 204 38.89 35.25 -13.83
CA ALA A 204 39.58 34.09 -14.38
C ALA A 204 38.60 33.09 -15.03
N TRP A 205 37.44 32.86 -14.42
CA TRP A 205 36.37 32.02 -14.95
C TRP A 205 35.81 32.55 -16.29
N ARG A 206 35.49 33.85 -16.37
CA ARG A 206 35.05 34.51 -17.62
C ARG A 206 36.11 34.50 -18.74
N ARG A 207 37.40 34.37 -18.39
CA ARG A 207 38.48 34.21 -19.38
C ARG A 207 38.50 32.79 -19.94
N LEU A 208 38.35 31.79 -19.08
CA LEU A 208 38.26 30.39 -19.49
C LEU A 208 37.01 30.12 -20.35
N GLU A 209 35.85 30.68 -19.99
CA GLU A 209 34.64 30.57 -20.80
C GLU A 209 34.77 31.14 -22.22
N ARG A 210 35.49 32.26 -22.37
CA ARG A 210 35.74 32.89 -23.68
C ARG A 210 36.77 32.11 -24.50
N GLY A 211 37.77 31.50 -23.86
CA GLY A 211 38.79 30.70 -24.54
C GLY A 211 38.32 29.31 -24.97
N GLY A 212 37.30 28.73 -24.33
CA GLY A 212 36.75 27.41 -24.66
C GLY A 212 35.58 27.40 -25.66
N ARG A 213 35.18 28.57 -26.20
CA ARG A 213 34.12 28.72 -27.22
C ARG A 213 34.67 28.94 -28.64
N ALA A 214 35.99 28.84 -28.83
CA ALA A 214 36.67 28.83 -30.13
C ALA A 214 37.09 27.40 -30.48
#